data_AF-A0A124C4D4-F1
#
_entry.id   AF-A0A124C4D4-F1
#
_cell.length_a   1.000
_cell.length_b   1.000
_cell.length_c   1.000
_cell.angle_alpha   90.00
_cell.angle_beta   90.00
_cell.angle_gamma   90.00
#
_symmetry.space_group_name_H-M   'P 1'
#
loop_
_entity.id
_entity.type
_entity.pdbx_description
1 polymer ?
#
loop_
_entity_poly.entity_id
_entity_poly.type
_entity_poly.pdbx_seq_one_letter_code
_entity_poly.pdbx_strand_id
1 'polypeptide(L)' 'MSSLPTRPVLDLRPGDQVHDPSGTWLTVATRPRPNRSGARLTWTYLGGIRGRAHWLAEVPCRPAPTTTPGATP' A
#
# COMPACT_ATOMS: atom_id res chain seq x y z
N MET A 1 -23.01 -0.39 -4.54
CA MET A 1 -21.77 -1.07 -4.09
C MET A 1 -20.64 -0.06 -4.21
N SER A 2 -20.09 0.42 -3.09
CA SER A 2 -18.97 1.36 -3.15
C SER A 2 -17.71 0.59 -3.53
N SER A 3 -17.21 0.79 -4.74
CA SER A 3 -15.89 0.31 -5.14
C SER A 3 -14.84 0.96 -4.24
N LEU A 4 -14.00 0.14 -3.61
CA LEU A 4 -12.85 0.66 -2.85
C LEU A 4 -11.94 1.42 -3.83
N PRO A 5 -11.43 2.61 -3.45
CA PRO A 5 -10.48 3.32 -4.31
C PRO A 5 -9.24 2.45 -4.53
N THR A 6 -8.82 2.32 -5.79
CA THR A 6 -7.61 1.60 -6.18
C THR A 6 -6.48 2.58 -6.46
N ARG A 7 -5.23 2.14 -6.28
CA ARG A 7 -4.04 2.87 -6.74
C ARG A 7 -2.97 1.93 -7.28
N PRO A 8 -2.09 2.40 -8.17
CA PRO A 8 -0.92 1.65 -8.59
C PRO A 8 -0.04 1.28 -7.40
N VAL A 9 0.49 0.06 -7.37
CA VAL A 9 1.40 -0.40 -6.31
C VAL A 9 2.60 0.53 -6.17
N LEU A 10 3.12 1.10 -7.26
CA LEU A 10 4.26 2.03 -7.21
C LEU A 10 4.00 3.29 -6.36
N ASP A 11 2.74 3.67 -6.20
CA ASP A 11 2.34 4.86 -5.46
C ASP A 11 2.16 4.62 -3.96
N LEU A 12 2.19 3.36 -3.51
CA LEU A 12 2.09 3.04 -2.09
C LEU A 12 3.20 3.73 -1.28
N ARG A 13 2.80 4.22 -0.11
CA ARG A 13 3.67 4.86 0.88
C ARG A 13 3.57 4.11 2.20
N PRO A 14 4.62 4.14 3.03
CA PRO A 14 4.50 3.72 4.42
C PRO A 14 3.32 4.40 5.11
N GLY A 15 2.52 3.62 5.84
CA GLY A 15 1.28 4.06 6.49
C GLY A 15 0.01 3.85 5.66
N ASP A 16 0.11 3.68 4.34
CA ASP A 16 -1.05 3.33 3.52
C ASP A 16 -1.62 1.98 3.95
N GLN A 17 -2.93 1.80 3.83
CA GLN A 17 -3.58 0.52 4.08
C GLN A 17 -4.02 -0.12 2.77
N VAL A 18 -3.64 -1.37 2.54
CA VAL A 18 -4.04 -2.17 1.37
C VAL A 18 -5.08 -3.19 1.81
N HIS A 19 -6.13 -3.34 1.03
CA HIS A 19 -7.14 -4.37 1.24
C HIS A 19 -6.68 -5.68 0.59
N ASP A 20 -6.43 -6.68 1.42
CA ASP A 20 -6.16 -8.05 1.00
C ASP A 20 -7.47 -8.72 0.53
N PRO A 21 -7.44 -9.58 -0.52
CA PRO A 21 -8.53 -10.51 -0.86
C PRO A 21 -9.19 -11.24 0.31
N SER A 22 -8.48 -11.49 1.41
CA SER A 22 -9.06 -12.08 2.64
C SER A 22 -10.06 -11.17 3.39
N GLY A 23 -10.17 -9.89 3.00
CA GLY A 23 -10.97 -8.87 3.69
C GLY A 23 -10.19 -8.08 4.75
N THR A 24 -8.88 -8.32 4.88
CA THR A 24 -8.04 -7.68 5.89
C THR A 24 -7.40 -6.39 5.36
N TRP A 25 -7.33 -5.36 6.20
CA TRP A 25 -6.55 -4.15 5.91
C TRP A 25 -5.12 -4.30 6.45
N LEU A 26 -4.15 -4.29 5.56
CA LEU A 26 -2.74 -4.41 5.88
C LEU A 26 -2.04 -3.07 5.70
N THR A 27 -1.35 -2.62 6.75
CA THR A 27 -0.64 -1.32 6.74
C THR A 27 0.74 -1.49 6.12
N VAL A 28 1.06 -0.73 5.08
CA VAL A 28 2.35 -0.73 4.40
C VAL A 28 3.43 -0.19 5.34
N ALA A 29 4.48 -0.96 5.56
CA ALA A 29 5.62 -0.56 6.38
C ALA A 29 6.75 0.08 5.56
N THR A 30 6.92 -0.35 4.30
CA THR A 30 8.03 0.09 3.44
C THR A 30 7.53 0.49 2.07
N ARG A 31 8.16 1.50 1.44
CA ARG A 31 7.89 1.82 0.03
C ARG A 31 8.19 0.60 -0.86
N PRO A 32 7.32 0.27 -1.84
CA PRO A 32 7.59 -0.80 -2.79
C PRO A 32 8.87 -0.59 -3.58
N ARG A 33 9.62 -1.68 -3.75
CA ARG A 33 10.89 -1.69 -4.48
C ARG A 33 10.85 -2.73 -5.59
N PRO A 34 11.43 -2.43 -6.77
CA PRO A 34 11.55 -3.41 -7.84
C PRO A 34 12.43 -4.58 -7.39
N ASN A 35 12.06 -5.79 -7.81
CA ASN A 35 12.93 -6.94 -7.73
C ASN A 35 14.07 -6.86 -8.78
N ARG A 36 15.06 -7.77 -8.72
CA ARG A 36 16.19 -7.76 -9.67
C ARG A 36 15.78 -7.79 -11.15
N SER A 37 14.62 -8.34 -11.47
CA SER A 37 14.10 -8.42 -12.84
C SER A 37 13.24 -7.22 -13.26
N GLY A 38 13.00 -6.25 -12.38
CA GLY A 38 12.20 -5.03 -12.64
C GLY A 38 10.68 -5.23 -12.82
N ALA A 39 10.24 -6.44 -13.20
CA ALA A 39 8.85 -6.71 -13.54
C ALA A 39 7.88 -6.66 -12.34
N ARG A 40 8.37 -6.79 -11.10
CA ARG A 40 7.52 -6.82 -9.91
C ARG A 40 8.08 -5.95 -8.80
N LEU A 41 7.18 -5.30 -8.07
CA LEU A 41 7.48 -4.60 -6.84
C LEU A 41 7.25 -5.52 -5.65
N THR A 42 8.06 -5.36 -4.61
CA THR A 42 7.93 -6.01 -3.30
C THR A 42 7.97 -4.98 -2.18
N TRP A 43 7.16 -5.18 -1.16
CA TRP A 43 7.12 -4.36 0.06
C TRP A 43 6.77 -5.21 1.27
N THR A 44 6.88 -4.62 2.45
CA THR A 44 6.53 -5.25 3.72
C THR A 44 5.36 -4.50 4.35
N TYR A 45 4.47 -5.23 5.02
CA TYR A 45 3.42 -4.69 5.87
C TYR A 45 3.86 -4.67 7.34
N LEU A 46 3.18 -3.88 8.18
CA LEU A 46 3.31 -4.01 9.63
C LEU A 46 2.97 -5.45 10.04
N GLY A 47 3.81 -6.07 10.87
CA GLY A 47 3.73 -7.50 11.19
C GLY A 47 4.61 -8.41 10.32
N GLY A 48 5.38 -7.86 9.38
CA GLY A 48 6.41 -8.60 8.63
C GLY A 48 5.93 -9.37 7.40
N ILE A 49 4.62 -9.33 7.11
CA ILE A 49 4.03 -9.92 5.90
C ILE A 49 4.59 -9.21 4.67
N ARG A 50 4.88 -9.94 3.59
CA ARG A 50 5.40 -9.38 2.34
C ARG A 50 4.31 -9.28 1.27
N GLY A 51 4.19 -8.11 0.66
CA GLY A 51 3.40 -7.87 -0.54
C GLY A 51 4.25 -7.99 -1.81
N ARG A 52 3.64 -8.46 -2.90
CA ARG A 52 4.27 -8.56 -4.22
C ARG A 52 3.22 -8.36 -5.31
N ALA A 53 3.51 -7.48 -6.27
CA ALA A 53 2.64 -7.23 -7.41
C ALA A 53 3.43 -6.72 -8.62
N HIS A 54 2.80 -6.69 -9.80
CA HIS A 54 3.35 -5.97 -10.95
C HIS A 54 3.33 -4.46 -10.65
N TRP A 55 4.27 -3.69 -11.20
CA TRP A 55 4.40 -2.25 -10.89
C TRP A 55 3.17 -1.42 -11.26
N LEU A 56 2.46 -1.80 -12.34
CA LEU A 56 1.18 -1.22 -12.78
C LEU A 56 -0.06 -1.90 -12.19
N ALA A 57 0.09 -2.89 -11.31
CA ALA A 57 -1.07 -3.52 -10.70
C ALA A 57 -1.76 -2.52 -9.76
N GLU A 58 -3.07 -2.41 -9.90
CA GLU A 58 -3.90 -1.61 -9.01
C GLU A 58 -4.34 -2.43 -7.81
N VAL A 59 -4.23 -1.85 -6.62
CA VAL A 59 -4.67 -2.48 -5.37
C VAL A 59 -5.69 -1.60 -4.66
N PRO A 60 -6.75 -2.18 -4.06
CA PRO A 60 -7.67 -1.42 -3.25
C PRO A 60 -6.94 -0.92 -2.01
N CYS A 61 -7.00 0.38 -1.76
CA CYS A 61 -6.11 1.04 -0.82
C CYS A 61 -6.78 2.24 -0.15
N ARG A 62 -6.31 2.60 1.03
CA ARG A 62 -6.66 3.84 1.72
C ARG A 62 -5.37 4.55 2.07
N PRO A 63 -5.27 5.87 1.80
CA PRO A 63 -4.07 6.61 2.16
C PRO A 63 -3.91 6.61 3.67
N ALA A 64 -2.67 6.63 4.14
CA ALA A 64 -2.39 6.98 5.53
C ALA A 64 -3.10 8.31 5.85
N PRO A 65 -3.69 8.49 7.04
CA PRO A 65 -4.11 9.81 7.46
C PRO A 65 -2.85 10.69 7.39
N THR A 66 -2.83 11.63 6.45
CA THR A 66 -1.86 12.72 6.47
C THR A 66 -2.09 13.41 7.79
N THR A 67 -1.22 13.15 8.77
CA THR A 67 -1.14 13.98 9.95
C THR A 67 -0.77 15.36 9.43
N THR A 68 -1.75 16.21 9.17
CA THR A 68 -1.51 17.62 8.87
C THR A 68 -0.70 18.15 10.05
N PRO A 69 0.58 18.51 9.87
CA PRO A 69 1.30 19.19 10.93
C PRO A 69 0.71 20.60 10.99
N GLY A 70 -0.31 20.81 11.83
CA GLY A 70 -0.97 22.11 11.93
C GLY A 70 -2.38 22.15 12.52
N ALA A 71 -3.01 21.03 12.90
CA ALA A 71 -4.23 21.06 13.71
C ALA A 71 -3.84 21.18 15.20
N THR A 72 -3.43 22.37 15.61
CA THR A 72 -3.34 22.76 17.02
C THR A 72 -4.77 22.94 17.56
N PRO A 73 -5.09 22.48 18.79
CA PRO A 73 -6.42 22.58 19.39
C PRO A 73 -6.97 24.01 19.48
#